data_AF-A0A7G3GDI5-F1
#
_entry.id   AF-A0A7G3GDI5-F1
#
_cell.length_a   1.000
_cell.length_b   1.000
_cell.length_c   1.000
_cell.angle_alpha   90.00
_cell.angle_beta   90.00
_cell.angle_gamma   90.00
#
_symmetry.space_group_name_H-M   'P 1'
#
loop_
_entity.id
_entity.type
_entity.pdbx_description
1 polymer ?
#
loop_
_entity_poly.entity_id
_entity_poly.type
_entity_poly.pdbx_seq_one_letter_code
_entity_poly.pdbx_strand_id
1 'polypeptide(L)'
;MKIFDLFKKESPPTPGLYPSKLLPAPGRYRDLEPRSIHDRRELLNELFRLTHIELRVALYAYGEDCYLISATTSIAEAGAPIKLPVTVSDSELGYAIFDLLLQSYAHPVTGDGLLENWAVFVASGEKTGKSFQKKSTYVSVNTANSAIIVEASRGFPPSNIYVGEQLSIGCDADKLGSVVKQLVRTLRFLDSQNAL
;
A
#
# COMPACT_ATOMS: atom_id res chain seq x y z
N MET A 1 -37.18 -11.71 -3.33
CA MET A 1 -36.14 -11.59 -4.37
C MET A 1 -34.84 -11.24 -3.66
N LYS A 2 -33.88 -12.17 -3.55
CA LYS A 2 -32.67 -11.99 -2.73
C LYS A 2 -31.56 -11.37 -3.58
N ILE A 3 -30.92 -10.32 -3.06
CA ILE A 3 -29.82 -9.55 -3.68
C ILE A 3 -28.50 -10.35 -3.82
N PHE A 4 -28.47 -11.61 -3.39
CA PHE A 4 -27.26 -12.43 -3.33
C PHE A 4 -26.92 -13.22 -4.60
N ASP A 5 -27.74 -13.19 -5.64
CA ASP A 5 -27.52 -14.00 -6.85
C ASP A 5 -26.77 -13.26 -7.98
N LEU A 6 -26.30 -12.03 -7.76
CA LEU A 6 -25.62 -11.21 -8.77
C LEU A 6 -24.08 -11.30 -8.78
N PHE A 7 -23.47 -12.04 -7.85
CA PHE A 7 -22.00 -12.20 -7.78
C PHE A 7 -21.49 -13.59 -8.21
N LYS A 8 -22.34 -14.42 -8.82
CA LYS A 8 -21.96 -15.74 -9.33
C LYS A 8 -21.79 -15.76 -10.85
N LYS A 9 -20.77 -15.05 -11.37
CA LYS A 9 -20.09 -15.41 -12.63
C LYS A 9 -18.93 -14.46 -12.97
N GLU A 10 -17.98 -14.29 -12.06
CA GLU A 10 -16.62 -13.98 -12.51
C GLU A 10 -15.83 -15.28 -12.39
N SER A 11 -15.52 -15.84 -13.56
CA SER A 11 -14.58 -16.95 -13.66
C SER A 11 -13.28 -16.54 -12.96
N PRO A 12 -12.62 -17.44 -12.21
CA PRO A 12 -11.28 -17.14 -11.71
C PRO A 12 -10.43 -16.70 -12.90
N PRO A 13 -9.59 -15.65 -12.76
CA PRO A 13 -8.71 -15.23 -13.83
C PRO A 13 -7.90 -16.45 -14.28
N THR A 14 -7.92 -16.71 -15.60
CA THR A 14 -7.28 -17.87 -16.19
C THR A 14 -5.81 -17.89 -15.77
N PRO A 15 -5.32 -18.93 -15.07
CA PRO A 15 -3.91 -19.02 -14.73
C PRO A 15 -3.14 -19.28 -16.03
N GLY A 16 -2.52 -18.24 -16.58
CA GLY A 16 -1.80 -18.34 -17.86
C GLY A 16 -1.61 -17.04 -18.64
N LEU A 17 -2.31 -15.96 -18.28
CA LEU A 17 -2.12 -14.62 -18.87
C LEU A 17 -1.50 -13.65 -17.85
N TYR A 18 -0.53 -14.10 -17.08
CA TYR A 18 0.40 -13.16 -16.46
C TYR A 18 1.34 -12.68 -17.55
N PRO A 19 1.54 -11.37 -17.75
CA PRO A 19 2.66 -10.86 -18.52
C PRO A 19 3.94 -11.13 -17.70
N SER A 20 4.34 -12.40 -17.63
CA SER A 20 5.57 -12.88 -17.03
C SER A 20 6.83 -12.31 -17.71
N LYS A 21 6.63 -11.53 -18.78
CA LYS A 21 7.67 -10.75 -19.48
C LYS A 21 7.72 -9.27 -19.09
N LEU A 22 6.71 -8.70 -18.43
CA LEU A 22 6.70 -7.26 -18.11
C LEU A 22 7.38 -6.94 -16.77
N LEU A 23 7.43 -7.91 -15.85
CA LEU A 23 8.05 -7.71 -14.55
C LEU A 23 9.23 -8.65 -14.39
N PRO A 24 10.41 -8.16 -13.95
CA PRO A 24 11.45 -9.06 -13.49
C PRO A 24 10.86 -9.96 -12.38
N ALA A 25 11.34 -11.21 -12.33
CA ALA A 25 10.98 -12.14 -11.27
C ALA A 25 11.13 -11.46 -9.91
N PRO A 26 10.26 -11.78 -8.92
CA PRO A 26 10.24 -11.08 -7.64
C PRO A 26 11.62 -11.14 -6.97
N GLY A 27 12.30 -10.02 -7.10
CA GLY A 27 13.57 -9.67 -6.49
C GLY A 27 13.38 -8.27 -5.93
N ARG A 28 14.26 -7.84 -5.03
CA ARG A 28 14.10 -6.55 -4.40
C ARG A 28 14.19 -5.48 -5.50
N TYR A 29 13.07 -4.85 -5.88
CA TYR A 29 13.03 -3.80 -6.92
C TYR A 29 13.97 -2.62 -6.61
N ARG A 30 14.45 -2.51 -5.37
CA ARG A 30 15.58 -1.66 -4.95
C ARG A 30 16.91 -1.95 -5.68
N ASP A 31 17.08 -3.16 -6.22
CA ASP A 31 18.29 -3.61 -6.93
C ASP A 31 18.20 -3.28 -8.44
N LEU A 32 17.07 -2.70 -8.89
CA LEU A 32 17.01 -2.04 -10.20
C LEU A 32 17.79 -0.73 -10.13
N GLU A 33 19.01 -0.76 -10.68
CA GLU A 33 19.84 0.40 -10.98
C GLU A 33 18.96 1.57 -11.51
N PRO A 34 19.26 2.84 -11.16
CA PRO A 34 18.49 4.02 -11.61
C PRO A 34 18.33 4.19 -13.13
N ARG A 35 18.88 3.29 -13.95
CA ARG A 35 19.00 3.43 -15.40
C ARG A 35 18.63 2.20 -16.24
N SER A 36 17.98 1.15 -15.73
CA SER A 36 17.48 0.07 -16.61
C SER A 36 15.95 0.11 -16.85
N ILE A 37 15.57 0.94 -17.83
CA ILE A 37 14.63 0.69 -18.94
C ILE A 37 13.11 0.85 -18.74
N HIS A 38 12.55 0.86 -17.52
CA HIS A 38 11.19 1.41 -17.32
C HIS A 38 11.12 2.19 -16.03
N ASP A 39 10.64 3.43 -16.09
CA ASP A 39 10.31 4.18 -14.88
C ASP A 39 9.31 3.35 -14.07
N ARG A 40 9.50 3.18 -12.76
CA ARG A 40 8.55 2.44 -11.89
C ARG A 40 7.11 2.94 -12.09
N ARG A 41 6.95 4.23 -12.42
CA ARG A 41 5.70 4.88 -12.78
C ARG A 41 5.13 4.42 -14.11
N GLU A 42 5.98 4.30 -15.14
CA GLU A 42 5.59 3.78 -16.45
C GLU A 42 5.14 2.33 -16.33
N LEU A 43 5.89 1.51 -15.61
CA LEU A 43 5.57 0.10 -15.40
C LEU A 43 4.27 -0.08 -14.60
N LEU A 44 4.06 0.74 -13.56
CA LEU A 44 2.80 0.76 -12.81
C LEU A 44 1.62 1.13 -13.72
N ASN A 45 1.79 2.16 -14.55
CA ASN A 45 0.76 2.62 -15.48
C ASN A 45 0.45 1.55 -16.55
N GLU A 46 1.48 0.88 -17.09
CA GLU A 46 1.31 -0.24 -18.03
C GLU A 46 0.58 -1.41 -17.40
N LEU A 47 0.98 -1.85 -16.20
CA LEU A 47 0.30 -2.92 -15.47
C LEU A 47 -1.16 -2.58 -15.21
N PHE A 48 -1.43 -1.35 -14.77
CA PHE A 48 -2.80 -0.91 -14.52
C PHE A 48 -3.65 -0.97 -15.80
N ARG A 49 -3.12 -0.46 -16.92
CA ARG A 49 -3.79 -0.49 -18.23
C ARG A 49 -4.09 -1.90 -18.73
N LEU A 50 -3.22 -2.87 -18.45
CA LEU A 50 -3.34 -4.23 -18.99
C LEU A 50 -4.21 -5.15 -18.13
N THR A 51 -4.27 -4.90 -16.82
CA THR A 51 -4.83 -5.86 -15.87
C THR A 51 -6.15 -5.40 -15.27
N HIS A 52 -6.40 -4.08 -15.23
CA HIS A 52 -7.52 -3.46 -14.52
C HIS A 52 -7.61 -3.89 -13.04
N ILE A 53 -6.51 -4.39 -12.46
CA ILE A 53 -6.45 -4.81 -11.07
C ILE A 53 -6.11 -3.59 -10.21
N GLU A 54 -6.83 -3.44 -9.11
CA GLU A 54 -6.47 -2.48 -8.08
C GLU A 54 -5.26 -2.99 -7.29
N LEU A 55 -4.16 -2.26 -7.38
CA LEU A 55 -2.95 -2.48 -6.61
C LEU A 55 -3.06 -1.70 -5.30
N ARG A 56 -2.68 -2.32 -4.18
CA ARG A 56 -2.82 -1.73 -2.85
C ARG A 56 -1.56 -1.91 -2.02
N VAL A 57 -1.21 -0.85 -1.30
CA VAL A 57 -0.17 -0.80 -0.29
C VAL A 57 -0.77 -0.32 1.02
N ALA A 58 -0.41 -1.01 2.09
CA ALA A 58 -0.70 -0.61 3.45
C ALA A 58 0.56 0.01 4.06
N LEU A 59 0.41 1.18 4.66
CA LEU A 59 1.47 1.86 5.38
C LEU A 59 1.00 2.18 6.80
N TYR A 60 1.90 1.99 7.75
CA TYR A 60 1.69 2.31 9.16
C TYR A 60 2.76 3.30 9.59
N ALA A 61 2.36 4.55 9.80
CA ALA A 61 3.20 5.50 10.51
C ALA A 61 3.17 5.14 11.99
N TYR A 62 4.19 4.40 12.41
CA TYR A 62 4.21 3.64 13.64
C TYR A 62 4.99 4.41 14.72
N GLY A 63 4.26 5.01 15.65
CA GLY A 63 4.80 5.96 16.60
C GLY A 63 5.47 7.15 15.90
N GLU A 64 6.55 7.64 16.50
CA GLU A 64 7.42 8.69 15.92
C GLU A 64 8.70 8.11 15.29
N ASP A 65 8.82 6.78 15.24
CA ASP A 65 10.08 6.10 14.93
C ASP A 65 10.19 5.73 13.45
N CYS A 66 9.15 5.11 12.91
CA CYS A 66 9.25 4.46 11.60
C CYS A 66 7.93 4.35 10.83
N TYR A 67 8.07 4.14 9.53
CA TYR A 67 7.05 3.60 8.65
C TYR A 67 7.24 2.09 8.50
N LEU A 68 6.15 1.33 8.65
CA LEU A 68 6.07 -0.07 8.25
C LEU A 68 5.17 -0.14 7.02
N ILE A 69 5.64 -0.74 5.92
CA ILE A 69 4.98 -0.68 4.62
C ILE A 69 4.92 -2.08 4.02
N SER A 70 3.76 -2.48 3.51
CA SER A 70 3.51 -3.79 2.90
C SER A 70 2.61 -3.67 1.67
N ALA A 71 2.81 -4.57 0.72
CA ALA A 71 1.84 -4.82 -0.33
C ALA A 71 0.63 -5.55 0.27
N THR A 72 -0.59 -5.28 -0.17
CA THR A 72 -1.80 -5.90 0.39
C THR A 72 -2.89 -6.16 -0.66
N THR A 73 -3.78 -7.10 -0.38
CA THR A 73 -5.06 -7.30 -1.10
C THR A 73 -6.26 -6.80 -0.30
N SER A 74 -6.04 -5.92 0.69
CA SER A 74 -7.00 -5.44 1.71
C SER A 74 -7.27 -6.40 2.86
N ILE A 75 -7.25 -7.70 2.60
CA ILE A 75 -7.50 -8.72 3.63
C ILE A 75 -6.22 -9.38 4.12
N ALA A 76 -5.15 -9.38 3.31
CA ALA A 76 -3.89 -10.01 3.66
C ALA A 76 -2.70 -9.29 3.03
N GLU A 77 -1.51 -9.49 3.59
CA GLU A 77 -0.26 -8.87 3.14
C GLU A 77 0.53 -9.78 2.20
N ALA A 78 1.21 -9.19 1.21
CA ALA A 78 2.11 -9.86 0.30
C ALA A 78 3.56 -9.52 0.62
N GLY A 79 4.41 -10.55 0.69
CA GLY A 79 5.85 -10.40 0.77
C GLY A 79 6.38 -9.89 2.11
N ALA A 80 7.65 -9.45 2.09
CA ALA A 80 8.31 -8.92 3.27
C ALA A 80 7.99 -7.41 3.45
N PRO A 81 7.83 -6.94 4.70
CA PRO A 81 7.53 -5.55 4.96
C PRO A 81 8.80 -4.71 4.80
N ILE A 82 8.63 -3.47 4.35
CA ILE A 82 9.67 -2.46 4.34
C ILE A 82 9.55 -1.65 5.63
N LYS A 83 10.68 -1.44 6.31
CA LYS A 83 10.79 -0.56 7.48
C LYS A 83 11.68 0.62 7.15
N LEU A 84 11.12 1.83 7.18
CA LEU A 84 11.84 3.09 6.94
C LEU A 84 11.77 3.98 8.19
N PRO A 85 12.82 4.76 8.52
CA PRO A 85 12.73 5.75 9.59
C PRO A 85 11.73 6.86 9.22
N VAL A 86 11.10 7.50 10.21
CA VAL A 86 10.17 8.63 9.96
C VAL A 86 10.86 9.82 9.25
N THR A 87 12.18 9.91 9.39
CA THR A 87 13.05 10.93 8.77
C THR A 87 13.47 10.62 7.34
N VAL A 88 13.09 9.46 6.78
CA VAL A 88 13.37 9.06 5.40
C VAL A 88 13.01 10.17 4.42
N SER A 89 13.72 10.33 3.29
CA SER A 89 13.36 11.36 2.31
C SER A 89 11.98 11.09 1.66
N ASP A 90 11.36 12.14 1.10
CA ASP A 90 10.08 11.98 0.38
C ASP A 90 10.24 11.04 -0.83
N SER A 91 11.35 11.19 -1.56
CA SER A 91 11.72 10.34 -2.70
C SER A 91 11.80 8.86 -2.34
N GLU A 92 12.57 8.54 -1.30
CA GLU A 92 12.75 7.15 -0.85
C GLU A 92 11.45 6.52 -0.38
N LEU A 93 10.60 7.28 0.34
CA LEU A 93 9.28 6.81 0.73
C LEU A 93 8.39 6.56 -0.49
N GLY A 94 8.36 7.47 -1.45
CA GLY A 94 7.60 7.31 -2.70
C GLY A 94 8.05 6.09 -3.52
N TYR A 95 9.36 5.88 -3.66
CA TYR A 95 9.89 4.71 -4.35
C TYR A 95 9.54 3.40 -3.65
N ALA A 96 9.62 3.35 -2.32
CA ALA A 96 9.22 2.16 -1.56
C ALA A 96 7.73 1.80 -1.78
N ILE A 97 6.87 2.82 -1.90
CA ILE A 97 5.44 2.61 -2.19
C ILE A 97 5.26 2.08 -3.62
N PHE A 98 5.93 2.68 -4.60
CA PHE A 98 5.87 2.18 -5.99
C PHE A 98 6.35 0.74 -6.11
N ASP A 99 7.46 0.40 -5.47
CA ASP A 99 7.99 -0.97 -5.45
C ASP A 99 6.97 -1.97 -4.89
N LEU A 100 6.28 -1.60 -3.81
CA LEU A 100 5.26 -2.47 -3.19
C LEU A 100 3.97 -2.56 -4.00
N LEU A 101 3.55 -1.49 -4.71
CA LEU A 101 2.43 -1.56 -5.65
C LEU A 101 2.72 -2.53 -6.80
N LEU A 102 3.96 -2.53 -7.32
CA LEU A 102 4.39 -3.52 -8.32
C LEU A 102 4.45 -4.93 -7.71
N GLN A 103 4.91 -5.04 -6.46
CA GLN A 103 4.98 -6.32 -5.75
C GLN A 103 3.60 -6.93 -5.46
N SER A 104 2.57 -6.12 -5.21
CA SER A 104 1.20 -6.62 -4.97
C SER A 104 0.65 -7.38 -6.18
N TYR A 105 1.11 -7.03 -7.38
CA TYR A 105 0.78 -7.77 -8.59
C TYR A 105 1.56 -9.09 -8.70
N ALA A 106 2.86 -9.08 -8.39
CA ALA A 106 3.74 -10.24 -8.55
C ALA A 106 3.47 -11.38 -7.56
N HIS A 107 2.86 -11.07 -6.40
CA HIS A 107 2.54 -12.04 -5.36
C HIS A 107 1.06 -11.97 -4.97
N PRO A 108 0.16 -12.69 -5.68
CA PRO A 108 -1.20 -12.85 -5.20
C PRO A 108 -1.17 -13.50 -3.80
N VAL A 109 -1.80 -12.83 -2.83
CA VAL A 109 -1.71 -13.20 -1.42
C VAL A 109 -2.38 -14.55 -1.15
N THR A 110 -1.74 -15.40 -0.34
CA THR A 110 -2.23 -16.75 0.01
C THR A 110 -2.64 -16.91 1.48
N GLY A 111 -2.83 -15.80 2.21
CA GLY A 111 -3.13 -15.80 3.65
C GLY A 111 -4.62 -15.72 4.01
N ASP A 112 -4.97 -16.17 5.22
CA ASP A 112 -6.31 -16.14 5.82
C ASP A 112 -6.73 -14.76 6.38
N GLY A 113 -5.85 -13.77 6.23
CA GLY A 113 -6.07 -12.39 6.65
C GLY A 113 -6.00 -12.15 8.16
N LEU A 114 -5.57 -13.15 8.95
CA LEU A 114 -5.37 -12.97 10.38
C LEU A 114 -4.20 -12.03 10.65
N LEU A 115 -4.41 -11.06 11.55
CA LEU A 115 -3.43 -10.02 11.89
C LEU A 115 -2.08 -10.59 12.35
N GLU A 116 -2.08 -11.72 13.04
CA GLU A 116 -0.84 -12.40 13.49
C GLU A 116 0.05 -12.87 12.33
N ASN A 117 -0.54 -13.05 11.14
CA ASN A 117 0.15 -13.40 9.92
C ASN A 117 0.60 -12.17 9.11
N TRP A 118 0.25 -10.96 9.55
CA TRP A 118 0.64 -9.73 8.87
C TRP A 118 2.11 -9.45 9.18
N ALA A 119 2.90 -9.34 8.13
CA ALA A 119 4.34 -9.17 8.24
C ALA A 119 4.69 -7.84 8.93
N VAL A 120 3.90 -6.78 8.72
CA VAL A 120 4.05 -5.50 9.45
C VAL A 120 3.75 -5.64 10.94
N PHE A 121 2.79 -6.49 11.33
CA PHE A 121 2.47 -6.71 12.73
C PHE A 121 3.63 -7.42 13.42
N VAL A 122 4.17 -8.47 12.80
CA VAL A 122 5.40 -9.15 13.28
C VAL A 122 6.57 -8.16 13.36
N ALA A 123 6.77 -7.32 12.34
CA ALA A 123 7.87 -6.34 12.28
C ALA A 123 7.73 -5.20 13.31
N SER A 124 6.52 -4.95 13.82
CA SER A 124 6.28 -3.96 14.86
C SER A 124 6.81 -4.39 16.24
N GLY A 125 6.94 -5.71 16.47
CA GLY A 125 7.33 -6.28 17.76
C GLY A 125 6.22 -6.26 18.82
N GLU A 126 5.00 -5.87 18.47
CA GLU A 126 3.87 -5.87 19.40
C GLU A 126 3.32 -7.26 19.67
N LYS A 127 2.78 -7.44 20.87
CA LYS A 127 2.17 -8.71 21.29
C LYS A 127 0.67 -8.78 21.02
N THR A 128 0.02 -7.64 20.77
CA THR A 128 -1.43 -7.57 20.59
C THR A 128 -1.81 -6.59 19.49
N GLY A 129 -2.87 -6.91 18.74
CA GLY A 129 -3.40 -6.03 17.71
C GLY A 129 -3.88 -4.68 18.24
N LYS A 130 -4.42 -4.63 19.47
CA LYS A 130 -4.82 -3.36 20.11
C LYS A 130 -3.63 -2.42 20.33
N SER A 131 -2.49 -2.95 20.79
CA SER A 131 -1.29 -2.16 21.01
C SER A 131 -0.70 -1.66 19.68
N PHE A 132 -0.68 -2.53 18.67
CA PHE A 132 -0.29 -2.17 17.31
C PHE A 132 -1.15 -1.01 16.75
N GLN A 133 -2.47 -1.17 16.79
CA GLN A 133 -3.42 -0.17 16.30
C GLN A 133 -3.29 1.18 17.02
N LYS A 134 -3.09 1.16 18.35
CA LYS A 134 -2.97 2.38 19.16
C LYS A 134 -1.76 3.22 18.77
N LYS A 135 -0.69 2.58 18.29
CA LYS A 135 0.56 3.24 17.89
C LYS A 135 0.62 3.59 16.40
N SER A 136 -0.33 3.10 15.60
CA SER A 136 -0.31 3.26 14.16
C SER A 136 -1.28 4.34 13.67
N THR A 137 -0.79 5.24 12.84
CA THR A 137 -1.63 5.92 11.84
C THR A 137 -1.61 5.08 10.57
N TYR A 138 -2.77 4.58 10.14
CA TYR A 138 -2.86 3.77 8.92
C TYR A 138 -2.96 4.67 7.70
N VAL A 139 -2.26 4.30 6.63
CA VAL A 139 -2.34 4.94 5.33
C VAL A 139 -2.55 3.85 4.27
N SER A 140 -3.67 3.91 3.56
CA SER A 140 -3.88 3.13 2.34
C SER A 140 -3.37 3.91 1.14
N VAL A 141 -2.64 3.23 0.27
CA VAL A 141 -2.30 3.71 -1.06
C VAL A 141 -2.83 2.70 -2.06
N ASN A 142 -3.77 3.11 -2.91
CA ASN A 142 -4.39 2.21 -3.88
C ASN A 142 -4.56 2.85 -5.25
N THR A 143 -4.45 2.03 -6.30
CA THR A 143 -4.66 2.50 -7.67
C THR A 143 -6.12 2.40 -8.05
N ALA A 144 -6.71 3.50 -8.52
CA ALA A 144 -8.07 3.53 -9.06
C ALA A 144 -8.07 4.30 -10.37
N ASN A 145 -8.39 3.62 -11.47
CA ASN A 145 -8.27 4.17 -12.82
C ASN A 145 -6.87 4.77 -13.05
N SER A 146 -6.78 5.98 -13.59
CA SER A 146 -5.52 6.68 -13.84
C SER A 146 -4.95 7.39 -12.61
N ALA A 147 -5.39 7.02 -11.40
CA ALA A 147 -5.05 7.71 -10.17
C ALA A 147 -4.49 6.78 -9.08
N ILE A 148 -3.69 7.38 -8.21
CA ILE A 148 -3.30 6.84 -6.91
C ILE A 148 -4.11 7.58 -5.87
N ILE A 149 -4.90 6.83 -5.10
CA ILE A 149 -5.65 7.32 -3.97
C ILE A 149 -4.80 7.07 -2.72
N VAL A 150 -4.55 8.12 -1.94
CA VAL A 150 -3.85 8.03 -0.66
C VAL A 150 -4.81 8.46 0.43
N GLU A 151 -5.07 7.61 1.41
CA GLU A 151 -5.96 7.91 2.53
C GLU A 151 -5.28 7.57 3.85
N ALA A 152 -5.21 8.54 4.77
CA ALA A 152 -4.79 8.31 6.14
C ALA A 152 -6.01 8.21 7.05
N SER A 153 -6.05 7.20 7.91
CA SER A 153 -7.12 7.00 8.89
C SER A 153 -6.61 6.52 10.26
N ARG A 154 -7.48 6.66 11.27
CA ARG A 154 -7.19 6.16 12.62
C ARG A 154 -7.41 4.65 12.68
N GLY A 155 -6.39 3.92 13.10
CA GLY A 155 -6.44 2.46 13.18
C GLY A 155 -6.71 1.81 11.82
N PHE A 156 -7.14 0.55 11.81
CA PHE A 156 -7.53 -0.10 10.56
C PHE A 156 -8.90 0.40 10.09
N PRO A 157 -9.11 0.52 8.78
CA PRO A 157 -10.42 0.84 8.22
C PRO A 157 -11.46 -0.26 8.55
N PRO A 158 -12.76 0.10 8.61
CA PRO A 158 -13.30 1.43 8.37
C PRO A 158 -13.08 2.38 9.55
N SER A 159 -12.78 3.65 9.25
CA SER A 159 -12.64 4.72 10.24
C SER A 159 -13.60 5.86 9.91
N ASN A 160 -14.19 6.47 10.94
CA ASN A 160 -15.13 7.60 10.75
C ASN A 160 -14.42 8.90 10.38
N ILE A 161 -13.10 8.99 10.60
CA ILE A 161 -12.28 10.17 10.30
C ILE A 161 -11.12 9.69 9.43
N TYR A 162 -11.05 10.22 8.22
CA TYR A 162 -9.94 10.03 7.30
C TYR A 162 -9.65 11.33 6.57
N VAL A 163 -8.41 11.46 6.09
CA VAL A 163 -7.97 12.51 5.18
C VAL A 163 -7.36 11.85 3.96
N GLY A 164 -7.65 12.35 2.77
CA GLY A 164 -7.17 11.73 1.54
C GLY A 164 -6.83 12.74 0.45
N GLU A 165 -5.97 12.30 -0.47
CA GLU A 165 -5.57 13.04 -1.66
C GLU A 165 -5.51 12.08 -2.85
N GLN A 166 -5.90 12.57 -4.02
CA GLN A 166 -5.84 11.83 -5.27
C GLN A 166 -4.68 12.38 -6.12
N LEU A 167 -3.80 11.48 -6.55
CA LEU A 167 -2.63 11.77 -7.38
C LEU A 167 -2.77 11.11 -8.75
N SER A 168 -2.07 11.64 -9.74
CA SER A 168 -1.89 10.93 -11.01
C SER A 168 -1.07 9.66 -10.79
N ILE A 169 -1.40 8.58 -11.50
CA ILE A 169 -0.61 7.33 -11.47
C ILE A 169 0.86 7.53 -11.89
N GLY A 170 1.16 8.58 -12.65
CA GLY A 170 2.51 8.98 -13.06
C GLY A 170 3.17 10.03 -12.16
N CYS A 171 2.62 10.34 -10.99
CA CYS A 171 3.20 11.35 -10.10
C CYS A 171 4.64 11.02 -9.68
N ASP A 172 5.45 12.05 -9.45
CA ASP A 172 6.82 11.87 -8.98
C ASP A 172 6.86 11.20 -7.59
N ALA A 173 7.90 10.41 -7.33
CA ALA A 173 8.09 9.74 -6.04
C ALA A 173 8.10 10.73 -4.88
N ASP A 174 8.76 11.88 -5.04
CA ASP A 174 8.80 12.97 -4.06
C ASP A 174 7.40 13.47 -3.71
N LYS A 175 6.54 13.64 -4.73
CA LYS A 175 5.16 14.07 -4.51
C LYS A 175 4.38 13.02 -3.74
N LEU A 176 4.49 11.74 -4.12
CA LEU A 176 3.82 10.64 -3.41
C LEU A 176 4.25 10.55 -1.93
N GLY A 177 5.56 10.58 -1.66
CA GLY A 177 6.09 10.55 -0.30
C GLY A 177 5.68 11.76 0.53
N SER A 178 5.74 12.97 -0.06
CA SER A 178 5.34 14.21 0.63
C SER A 178 3.86 14.20 1.03
N VAL A 179 2.98 13.68 0.16
CA VAL A 179 1.54 13.57 0.40
C VAL A 179 1.26 12.61 1.55
N VAL A 180 1.90 11.44 1.58
CA VAL A 180 1.77 10.51 2.70
C VAL A 180 2.13 11.19 4.02
N LYS A 181 3.28 11.89 4.07
CA LYS A 181 3.70 12.60 5.30
C LYS A 181 2.74 13.71 5.67
N GLN A 182 2.26 14.48 4.70
CA GLN A 182 1.30 15.55 4.92
C GLN A 182 -0.03 15.02 5.49
N LEU A 183 -0.56 13.93 4.94
CA LEU A 183 -1.80 13.32 5.41
C LEU A 183 -1.65 12.75 6.82
N VAL A 184 -0.53 12.08 7.11
CA VAL A 184 -0.22 11.60 8.48
C VAL A 184 -0.16 12.77 9.47
N ARG A 185 0.56 13.85 9.14
CA ARG A 185 0.65 15.05 9.99
C ARG A 185 -0.71 15.72 10.19
N THR A 186 -1.48 15.86 9.12
CA THR A 186 -2.82 16.45 9.15
C THR A 186 -3.74 15.65 10.07
N LEU A 187 -3.76 14.32 9.92
CA LEU A 187 -4.59 13.47 10.76
C LEU A 187 -4.16 13.54 12.24
N ARG A 188 -2.87 13.44 12.54
CA ARG A 188 -2.35 13.58 13.91
C ARG A 188 -2.68 14.96 14.51
N PHE A 189 -2.65 16.02 13.70
CA PHE A 189 -3.07 17.35 14.14
C PHE A 189 -4.56 17.37 14.49
N LEU A 190 -5.44 16.86 13.62
CA LEU A 190 -6.87 16.74 13.89
C LEU A 190 -7.15 15.89 15.14
N ASP A 191 -6.31 14.89 15.42
CA ASP A 191 -6.42 14.06 16.62
C ASP A 191 -6.10 14.83 17.90
N SER A 192 -5.10 15.71 17.86
CA SER A 192 -4.76 16.58 18.99
C SER A 192 -5.88 17.56 19.34
N GLN A 193 -6.66 18.01 18.36
CA GLN A 193 -7.75 18.97 18.57
C GLN A 193 -9.01 18.31 19.14
N ASN A 194 -9.25 17.04 18.82
CA ASN A 194 -10.40 16.28 19.34
C ASN A 194 -10.16 15.68 20.74
N ALA A 195 -8.96 15.82 21.28
CA ALA A 195 -8.59 15.35 22.63
C ALA A 195 -8.72 16.44 23.71
N LEU A 196 -9.09 17.67 23.31
CA LEU A 196 -9.42 18.81 24.16
C LEU A 196 -10.96 18.94 24.28
#